data_AF-A0A9Q1AB38-F1
#
_entry.id   AF-A0A9Q1AB38-F1
#
_cell.length_a   1.000
_cell.length_b   1.000
_cell.length_c   1.000
_cell.angle_alpha   90.00
_cell.angle_beta   90.00
_cell.angle_gamma   90.00
#
_symmetry.space_group_name_H-M   'P 1'
#
loop_
_entity.id
_entity.type
_entity.pdbx_description
1 polymer ?
#
loop_
_entity_poly.entity_id
_entity_poly.type
_entity_poly.pdbx_seq_one_letter_code
_entity_poly.pdbx_strand_id
1 'polypeptide(L)' 'MAAVYIASDAGKYINGTTLVVDGGEWLSKPRHFPKDAVKQLSRVVEKRSRHAPVGVPQSKL' A
#
# COMPACT_ATOMS: atom_id res chain seq x y z
N MET A 1 12.43 -7.18 -16.75
CA MET A 1 12.68 -8.64 -16.77
C MET A 1 11.45 -9.51 -17.01
N ALA A 2 10.20 -9.02 -16.84
CA ALA A 2 9.00 -9.84 -17.04
C ALA A 2 8.87 -10.49 -18.43
N ALA A 3 9.19 -9.74 -19.50
CA ALA A 3 9.18 -10.28 -20.86
C ALA A 3 10.19 -11.42 -21.04
N VAL A 4 11.41 -11.24 -20.53
CA VAL A 4 12.47 -12.27 -20.57
C VAL A 4 12.04 -13.51 -19.79
N TYR A 5 11.40 -13.35 -18.63
CA TYR A 5 10.89 -14.46 -17.84
C TYR A 5 9.90 -15.33 -18.63
N ILE A 6 8.85 -14.72 -19.21
CA ILE A 6 7.82 -15.43 -19.99
C ILE A 6 8.41 -16.06 -21.26
N ALA A 7 9.38 -15.41 -21.89
CA ALA A 7 10.03 -15.92 -23.10
C ALA A 7 11.12 -16.97 -22.85
N SER A 8 11.48 -17.24 -21.60
CA SER A 8 12.55 -18.17 -21.22
C SER A 8 12.02 -19.51 -20.71
N ASP A 9 12.90 -20.49 -20.57
CA ASP A 9 12.57 -21.79 -19.96
C ASP A 9 12.01 -21.68 -18.54
N ALA A 10 12.30 -20.59 -17.82
CA ALA A 10 11.72 -20.34 -16.50
C ALA A 10 10.20 -20.10 -16.55
N GLY A 11 9.67 -19.65 -17.70
CA GLY A 11 8.25 -19.40 -17.94
C GLY A 11 7.52 -20.51 -18.67
N LYS A 12 8.15 -21.66 -18.98
CA LYS A 12 7.63 -22.68 -19.93
C LYS A 12 6.26 -23.28 -19.62
N TYR A 13 5.79 -23.18 -18.36
CA TYR A 13 4.47 -23.68 -17.94
C TYR A 13 3.50 -22.56 -17.53
N ILE A 14 3.87 -21.29 -17.76
CA ILE A 14 3.03 -20.15 -17.48
C ILE A 14 2.28 -19.78 -18.76
N ASN A 15 1.01 -20.18 -18.85
CA ASN A 15 0.13 -19.91 -19.98
C ASN A 15 -1.24 -19.40 -19.50
N GLY A 16 -2.04 -18.83 -20.41
CA GLY A 16 -3.41 -18.41 -20.14
C GLY A 16 -3.57 -17.33 -19.06
N THR A 17 -2.48 -16.66 -18.67
CA THR A 17 -2.47 -15.68 -17.59
C THR A 17 -1.92 -14.33 -18.05
N THR A 18 -2.31 -13.26 -17.36
CA THR A 18 -1.77 -11.92 -17.56
C THR A 18 -0.80 -11.61 -16.42
N LEU A 19 0.49 -11.52 -16.74
CA LEU A 19 1.50 -11.07 -15.78
C LEU A 19 1.49 -9.53 -15.72
N VAL A 20 1.01 -8.97 -14.61
CA VAL A 20 0.92 -7.52 -14.41
C VAL A 20 2.30 -6.93 -14.11
N VAL A 21 2.67 -5.86 -14.81
CA VAL A 21 3.98 -5.19 -14.70
C VAL A 21 3.79 -3.67 -14.61
N ASP A 22 3.13 -3.21 -13.56
CA ASP A 22 2.70 -1.81 -13.40
C ASP A 22 3.25 -1.12 -12.14
N GLY A 23 4.18 -1.77 -11.43
CA GLY A 23 4.73 -1.26 -10.17
C GLY A 23 3.80 -1.38 -8.96
N GLY A 24 2.74 -2.19 -9.05
CA GLY A 24 1.77 -2.42 -7.97
C GLY A 24 0.50 -1.57 -8.08
N GLU A 25 0.31 -0.85 -9.19
CA GLU A 25 -0.84 0.00 -9.42
C GLU A 25 -2.16 -0.78 -9.43
N TRP A 26 -2.17 -2.01 -9.94
CA TRP A 26 -3.33 -2.91 -9.98
C TRP A 26 -3.93 -3.20 -8.60
N LEU A 27 -3.07 -3.25 -7.59
CA LEU A 27 -3.47 -3.45 -6.19
C LEU A 27 -3.62 -2.14 -5.43
N SER A 28 -3.29 -1.02 -6.08
CA SER A 28 -3.42 0.30 -5.48
C SER A 28 -4.90 0.71 -5.42
N LYS A 29 -5.23 1.52 -4.41
CA LYS A 29 -6.52 2.21 -4.35
C LYS A 29 -6.32 3.65 -4.83
N PRO A 30 -7.23 4.19 -5.63
CA PRO A 30 -7.18 5.59 -6.03
C PRO A 30 -7.03 6.49 -4.80
N ARG A 31 -6.06 7.41 -4.84
CA ARG A 31 -5.97 8.46 -3.84
C ARG A 31 -7.09 9.46 -4.08
N HIS A 32 -8.18 9.36 -3.31
CA HIS A 32 -9.27 10.33 -3.37
C HIS A 32 -8.88 11.73 -2.87
N PHE A 33 -7.73 11.85 -2.19
CA PHE A 33 -7.21 13.09 -1.65
C PHE A 33 -5.77 13.36 -2.13
N PRO A 34 -5.42 14.62 -2.44
CA PRO A 34 -4.03 15.02 -2.68
C PRO A 34 -3.11 14.65 -1.52
N LYS A 35 -1.84 14.37 -1.82
CA LYS A 35 -0.84 13.94 -0.82
C LYS A 35 -0.74 14.92 0.35
N ASP A 36 -0.81 16.21 0.08
CA ASP A 36 -0.71 17.25 1.11
C ASP A 36 -1.93 17.28 2.02
N ALA A 37 -3.14 17.05 1.47
CA ALA A 37 -4.36 16.94 2.26
C ALA A 37 -4.32 15.71 3.19
N VAL A 38 -3.83 14.56 2.69
CA VAL A 38 -3.61 13.36 3.52
C VAL A 38 -2.61 13.64 4.64
N LYS A 39 -1.52 14.35 4.33
CA LYS A 39 -0.48 14.70 5.31
C LYS A 39 -1.05 15.62 6.41
N GLN A 40 -1.86 16.60 6.04
CA GLN A 40 -2.53 17.47 7.03
C GLN A 40 -3.49 16.69 7.92
N LEU A 41 -4.36 15.86 7.33
CA LEU A 41 -5.32 15.06 8.08
C LEU A 41 -4.62 14.08 9.04
N SER A 42 -3.56 13.42 8.57
CA SER A 42 -2.76 12.49 9.38
C SER A 42 -2.18 13.17 10.63
N ARG A 43 -1.64 14.39 10.50
CA ARG A 43 -1.10 15.16 11.64
C ARG A 43 -2.19 15.55 12.65
N VAL A 44 -3.39 15.88 12.17
CA VAL A 44 -4.54 16.18 13.03
C VAL A 44 -4.95 14.94 13.84
N VAL A 45 -5.06 13.79 13.17
CA VAL A 45 -5.39 12.51 13.83
C VAL A 45 -4.31 12.14 14.85
N GLU A 46 -3.03 12.21 14.49
CA GLU A 46 -1.92 11.91 15.40
C GLU A 46 -1.94 12.82 16.65
N LYS A 47 -2.18 14.12 16.48
CA LYS A 47 -2.33 15.06 17.61
C LYS A 47 -3.50 14.62 18.49
N ARG A 48 -4.67 14.31 17.92
CA ARG A 48 -5.85 13.86 18.67
C ARG A 48 -5.57 12.56 19.43
N SER A 49 -4.95 11.58 18.79
CA SER A 49 -4.63 10.28 19.41
C SER A 49 -3.67 10.41 20.58
N ARG A 50 -2.72 11.36 20.54
CA ARG A 50 -1.84 11.64 21.71
C ARG A 50 -2.56 12.25 22.90
N HIS A 51 -3.54 13.14 22.66
CA HIS A 51 -4.23 13.84 23.74
C HIS A 51 -5.36 13.00 24.35
N ALA A 52 -5.98 12.13 23.55
CA ALA A 52 -7.03 11.22 23.99
C ALA A 52 -6.75 9.83 23.39
N PRO A 53 -5.85 9.04 23.99
CA PRO A 53 -5.51 7.72 23.50
C PRO A 53 -6.71 6.78 23.69
N VAL A 54 -7.51 6.62 22.63
CA VAL A 54 -8.63 5.69 22.60
C VAL A 54 -8.08 4.28 22.36
N GLY A 55 -8.33 3.35 23.28
CA GLY A 55 -7.97 1.94 23.13
C GLY A 55 -6.52 1.58 23.50
N VAL A 56 -5.73 2.52 24.01
CA VAL A 56 -4.40 2.22 24.59
C VAL A 56 -4.56 2.01 26.10
N PRO A 57 -4.23 0.83 26.65
CA PRO A 57 -4.25 0.62 28.09
C PRO A 57 -3.31 1.61 28.79
N GLN A 58 -3.83 2.35 29.78
CA GLN A 58 -2.99 3.17 30.66
C GLN A 58 -2.14 2.22 31.51
N SER A 59 -0.87 2.07 31.16
CA SER A 59 0.10 1.37 32.01
C SER A 59 0.23 2.14 33.32
N LYS A 60 -0.20 1.53 34.43
CA LYS A 60 0.15 1.99 35.78
C LYS A 60 1.50 1.37 36.13
N LEU A 61 2.57 2.10 35.87
CA LEU A 61 3.85 1.97 36.56
C LEU A 61 4.01 3.18 37.47
#